data_AF-A0A2S2PXH1-F1
#
_entry.id   AF-A0A2S2PXH1-F1
#
_cell.length_a   1.000
_cell.length_b   1.000
_cell.length_c   1.000
_cell.angle_alpha   90.00
_cell.angle_beta   90.00
_cell.angle_gamma   90.00
#
_symmetry.space_group_name_H-M   'P 1'
#
loop_
_entity.id
_entity.type
_entity.pdbx_description
1 polymer ?
#
loop_
_entity_poly.entity_id
_entity_poly.type
_entity_poly.pdbx_seq_one_letter_code
_entity_poly.pdbx_strand_id
1 'polypeptide(L)'
;MDLKNSPYVSYLMDTTQYIGGAVTKTLLKLTKCSECLQVLSESSTAPTPLISIKNRGRLIKPSSDVTELCRIAENVFRTQQSVYTTSSAMNIRETFIIKSFSKININKYFLKISNHIYNQDPINNHLIQLIRDIFKTYFNIRIHHFNSSRSQPKERIRSHFTKLVHFRNQ
;
A
#
# COMPACT_ATOMS: atom_id res chain seq x y z
N MET A 1 -28.52 -7.45 -6.88
CA MET A 1 -27.87 -7.14 -5.59
C MET A 1 -26.58 -6.42 -5.92
N ASP A 2 -26.54 -5.09 -5.78
CA ASP A 2 -25.39 -4.27 -6.20
C ASP A 2 -24.16 -4.57 -5.35
N LEU A 3 -23.23 -5.37 -5.90
CA LEU A 3 -21.95 -5.76 -5.30
C LEU A 3 -21.06 -4.55 -4.92
N LYS A 4 -21.43 -3.33 -5.34
CA LYS A 4 -20.72 -2.09 -5.03
C LYS A 4 -20.94 -1.58 -3.60
N ASN A 5 -21.97 -2.05 -2.88
CA ASN A 5 -22.32 -1.58 -1.53
C ASN A 5 -22.23 -2.69 -0.46
N SER A 6 -21.34 -3.68 -0.64
CA SER A 6 -21.09 -4.67 0.41
C SER A 6 -20.24 -4.05 1.54
N PRO A 7 -20.57 -4.29 2.83
CA PRO A 7 -19.76 -3.84 3.98
C PRO A 7 -18.28 -4.25 3.87
N TYR A 8 -18.02 -5.41 3.26
CA TYR A 8 -16.67 -5.92 3.02
C TYR A 8 -15.89 -5.04 2.03
N VAL A 9 -16.55 -4.55 0.97
CA VAL A 9 -15.92 -3.68 -0.04
C VAL A 9 -15.57 -2.34 0.59
N SER A 10 -16.47 -1.78 1.41
CA SER A 10 -16.20 -0.54 2.16
C SER A 10 -15.00 -0.70 3.10
N TYR A 11 -14.95 -1.78 3.87
CA TYR A 11 -13.82 -2.05 4.75
C TYR A 11 -12.51 -2.20 3.98
N LEU A 12 -12.53 -2.90 2.84
CA LEU A 12 -11.35 -3.07 2.01
C LEU A 12 -10.84 -1.71 1.51
N MET A 13 -11.73 -0.86 1.00
CA MET A 13 -11.39 0.48 0.52
C MET A 13 -10.78 1.33 1.63
N ASP A 14 -11.36 1.29 2.83
CA ASP A 14 -10.84 2.00 4.01
C ASP A 14 -9.42 1.55 4.37
N THR A 15 -9.17 0.24 4.40
CA THR A 15 -7.84 -0.30 4.70
C THR A 15 -6.81 0.02 3.63
N THR A 16 -7.20 -0.07 2.35
CA THR A 16 -6.33 0.25 1.21
C THR A 16 -5.94 1.73 1.24
N GLN A 17 -6.89 2.64 1.51
CA GLN A 17 -6.60 4.07 1.61
C GLN A 17 -5.70 4.38 2.82
N TYR A 18 -5.93 3.73 3.96
CA TYR A 18 -5.06 3.86 5.13
C TYR A 18 -3.62 3.42 4.84
N ILE A 19 -3.44 2.28 4.17
CA ILE A 19 -2.11 1.81 3.72
C ILE A 19 -1.54 2.77 2.67
N GLY A 20 -2.36 3.30 1.76
CA GLY A 20 -1.96 4.29 0.77
C GLY A 20 -1.33 5.53 1.41
N GLY A 21 -1.86 6.00 2.54
CA GLY A 21 -1.24 7.09 3.31
C GLY A 21 0.17 6.75 3.82
N ALA A 22 0.38 5.50 4.27
CA ALA A 22 1.71 5.03 4.66
C ALA A 22 2.67 4.88 3.45
N VAL A 23 2.15 4.48 2.29
CA VAL A 23 2.91 4.46 1.02
C VAL A 23 3.35 5.86 0.66
N THR A 24 2.43 6.83 0.59
CA THR A 24 2.74 8.24 0.31
C THR A 24 3.79 8.77 1.28
N LYS A 25 3.63 8.54 2.58
CA LYS A 25 4.60 8.95 3.61
C LYS A 25 6.01 8.39 3.37
N THR A 26 6.10 7.18 2.87
CA THR A 26 7.38 6.51 2.60
C THR A 26 8.02 7.10 1.35
N LEU A 27 7.23 7.29 0.28
CA LEU A 27 7.72 7.85 -0.98
C LEU A 27 8.14 9.32 -0.86
N LEU A 28 7.41 10.14 -0.10
CA LEU A 28 7.80 11.53 0.16
C LEU A 28 9.19 11.68 0.79
N LYS A 29 9.69 10.65 1.48
CA LYS A 29 11.05 10.64 2.04
C LYS A 29 12.12 10.17 1.05
N LEU A 30 11.73 9.40 0.05
CA LEU A 30 12.64 8.76 -0.91
C LEU A 30 12.76 9.56 -2.21
N THR A 31 11.67 10.18 -2.65
CA THR A 31 11.60 10.96 -3.89
C THR A 31 12.32 12.30 -3.72
N LYS A 32 13.26 12.59 -4.63
CA LYS A 32 14.02 13.86 -4.65
C LYS A 32 13.47 14.90 -5.62
N CYS A 33 12.74 14.47 -6.64
CA CYS A 33 12.18 15.35 -7.66
C CYS A 33 11.02 16.18 -7.07
N SER A 34 11.12 17.51 -7.16
CA SER A 34 10.13 18.46 -6.64
C SER A 34 8.75 18.27 -7.27
N GLU A 35 8.68 18.07 -8.59
CA GLU A 35 7.42 17.87 -9.31
C GLU A 35 6.74 16.56 -8.88
N CYS A 36 7.51 15.47 -8.74
CA CYS A 36 6.98 14.19 -8.25
C CYS A 36 6.52 14.28 -6.80
N LEU A 37 7.23 15.03 -5.96
CA LEU A 37 6.82 15.30 -4.57
C LEU A 37 5.51 16.08 -4.49
N GLN A 38 5.32 17.05 -5.39
CA GLN A 38 4.10 17.87 -5.43
C GLN A 38 2.86 17.01 -5.71
N VAL A 39 2.91 16.14 -6.72
CA VAL A 39 1.77 15.25 -7.03
C VAL A 39 1.55 14.16 -5.97
N LEU A 40 2.60 13.69 -5.29
CA LEU A 40 2.45 12.77 -4.16
C LEU A 40 1.81 13.43 -2.93
N SER A 41 2.09 14.72 -2.72
CA SER A 41 1.60 15.49 -1.57
C SER A 41 0.16 15.99 -1.75
N GLU A 42 -0.38 15.92 -2.97
CA GLU A 42 -1.72 16.38 -3.27
C GLU A 42 -2.78 15.46 -2.62
N SER A 43 -3.31 15.88 -1.48
CA SER A 43 -4.39 15.16 -0.82
C SER A 43 -5.73 15.49 -1.48
N SER A 44 -6.18 14.68 -2.44
CA SER A 44 -7.49 14.85 -3.08
C SER A 44 -8.59 13.96 -2.50
N THR A 45 -8.23 12.93 -1.73
CA THR A 45 -9.21 11.94 -1.26
C THR A 45 -9.86 12.35 0.06
N ALA A 46 -11.19 12.30 0.10
CA ALA A 46 -11.96 12.45 1.33
C ALA A 46 -11.48 11.42 2.39
N PRO A 47 -11.38 11.81 3.67
CA PRO A 47 -10.95 10.88 4.71
C PRO A 47 -11.99 9.77 4.89
N THR A 48 -11.54 8.52 4.87
CA THR A 48 -12.37 7.38 5.27
C THR A 48 -12.63 7.36 6.77
N PRO A 49 -13.68 6.66 7.23
CA PRO A 49 -13.94 6.45 8.65
C PRO A 49 -12.72 5.92 9.42
N LEU A 50 -11.97 4.97 8.83
CA LEU A 50 -10.76 4.44 9.47
C LEU A 50 -9.69 5.52 9.67
N ILE A 51 -9.48 6.38 8.67
CA ILE A 51 -8.54 7.50 8.74
C ILE A 51 -9.02 8.52 9.78
N SER A 52 -10.30 8.89 9.79
CA SER A 52 -10.81 9.88 10.74
C SER A 52 -10.67 9.42 12.19
N ILE A 53 -10.95 8.14 12.46
CA ILE A 53 -10.80 7.53 13.80
C ILE A 53 -9.32 7.44 14.22
N LYS A 54 -8.42 7.10 13.29
CA LYS A 54 -6.99 6.90 13.61
C LYS A 54 -6.16 8.19 13.54
N ASN A 55 -6.70 9.26 12.97
CA ASN A 55 -5.95 10.49 12.78
C ASN A 55 -5.74 11.22 14.12
N ARG A 56 -4.46 11.42 14.48
CA ARG A 56 -4.03 12.23 15.63
C ARG A 56 -3.27 13.49 15.19
N GLY A 57 -3.62 14.02 14.02
CA GLY A 57 -3.04 15.25 13.45
C GLY A 57 -1.80 15.06 12.57
N ARG A 58 -1.32 13.82 12.36
CA ARG A 58 -0.08 13.54 11.58
C ARG A 58 -0.25 12.46 10.52
N LEU A 59 -1.47 12.00 10.25
CA LEU A 59 -1.71 10.97 9.24
C LEU A 59 -1.79 11.60 7.86
N ILE A 60 -1.03 11.05 6.90
CA ILE A 60 -1.01 11.53 5.52
C ILE A 60 -2.20 10.93 4.77
N LYS A 61 -2.94 11.79 4.07
CA LYS A 61 -4.02 11.37 3.17
C LYS A 61 -3.43 11.18 1.77
N PRO A 62 -3.57 10.00 1.15
CA PRO A 62 -3.06 9.78 -0.19
C PRO A 62 -3.87 10.53 -1.25
N SER A 63 -3.24 10.80 -2.40
CA SER A 63 -3.93 11.27 -3.59
C SER A 63 -4.89 10.20 -4.14
N SER A 64 -5.83 10.62 -4.99
CA SER A 64 -6.74 9.74 -5.72
C SER A 64 -5.97 8.67 -6.50
N ASP A 65 -4.91 9.08 -7.19
CA ASP A 65 -4.11 8.23 -8.06
C ASP A 65 -3.36 7.16 -7.23
N VAL A 66 -2.76 7.56 -6.11
CA VAL A 66 -2.11 6.62 -5.19
C VAL A 66 -3.13 5.63 -4.63
N THR A 67 -4.33 6.10 -4.26
CA THR A 67 -5.39 5.25 -3.72
C THR A 67 -5.85 4.21 -4.75
N GLU A 68 -6.03 4.62 -6.00
CA GLU A 68 -6.42 3.71 -7.08
C GLU A 68 -5.33 2.68 -7.39
N LEU A 69 -4.06 3.11 -7.47
CA LEU A 69 -2.93 2.20 -7.66
C LEU A 69 -2.84 1.18 -6.51
N CYS A 70 -3.00 1.62 -5.25
CA CYS A 70 -3.04 0.73 -4.10
C CYS A 70 -4.21 -0.27 -4.17
N ARG A 71 -5.38 0.14 -4.69
CA ARG A 71 -6.54 -0.75 -4.90
C ARG A 71 -6.24 -1.84 -5.93
N ILE A 72 -5.59 -1.48 -7.03
CA ILE A 72 -5.18 -2.44 -8.07
C ILE A 72 -4.15 -3.41 -7.49
N ALA A 73 -3.19 -2.91 -6.73
CA ALA A 73 -2.20 -3.73 -6.03
C ALA A 73 -2.86 -4.69 -5.02
N GLU A 74 -3.85 -4.24 -4.26
CA GLU A 74 -4.59 -5.11 -3.32
C GLU A 74 -5.35 -6.22 -4.04
N ASN A 75 -5.97 -5.92 -5.18
CA ASN A 75 -6.65 -6.91 -6.00
C ASN A 75 -5.67 -7.98 -6.52
N VAL A 76 -4.49 -7.56 -7.00
CA VAL A 76 -3.41 -8.48 -7.39
C VAL A 76 -2.94 -9.30 -6.18
N PHE A 77 -2.65 -8.65 -5.05
CA PHE A 77 -2.20 -9.34 -3.84
C PHE A 77 -3.18 -10.47 -3.42
N ARG A 78 -4.49 -10.18 -3.43
CA ARG A 78 -5.53 -11.15 -3.04
C ARG A 78 -5.71 -12.26 -4.06
N THR A 79 -5.76 -11.92 -5.35
CA THR A 79 -5.93 -12.91 -6.42
C THR A 79 -4.77 -13.89 -6.47
N GLN A 80 -3.55 -13.42 -6.18
CA GLN A 80 -2.34 -14.22 -6.20
C GLN A 80 -1.95 -14.81 -4.83
N GLN A 81 -2.78 -14.63 -3.81
CA GLN A 81 -2.46 -15.05 -2.43
C GLN A 81 -2.28 -16.56 -2.30
N SER A 82 -3.09 -17.37 -3.00
CA SER A 82 -2.97 -18.84 -2.98
C SER A 82 -1.68 -19.33 -3.66
N VAL A 83 -1.30 -18.70 -4.78
CA VAL A 83 -0.05 -19.00 -5.48
C VAL A 83 1.15 -18.66 -4.59
N TYR A 84 1.10 -17.52 -3.90
CA TYR A 84 2.13 -17.11 -2.95
C TYR A 84 2.36 -18.12 -1.82
N THR A 85 1.29 -18.74 -1.30
CA THR A 85 1.41 -19.67 -0.17
C THR A 85 1.96 -21.04 -0.54
N THR A 86 1.85 -21.44 -1.80
CA THR A 86 2.19 -22.79 -2.26
C THR A 86 3.52 -22.81 -3.03
N SER A 87 3.90 -21.69 -3.65
CA SER A 87 5.09 -21.60 -4.48
C SER A 87 6.26 -20.96 -3.72
N SER A 88 7.37 -21.68 -3.59
CA SER A 88 8.66 -21.13 -3.14
C SER A 88 9.32 -20.29 -4.25
N ALA A 89 8.54 -19.47 -4.94
CA ALA A 89 8.95 -18.78 -6.15
C ALA A 89 9.90 -17.64 -5.80
N MET A 90 11.11 -17.71 -6.34
CA MET A 90 12.04 -16.60 -6.36
C MET A 90 11.36 -15.40 -7.07
N ASN A 91 11.44 -14.20 -6.49
CA ASN A 91 10.96 -12.94 -7.07
C ASN A 91 9.44 -12.65 -7.12
N ILE A 92 8.63 -13.20 -6.21
CA ILE A 92 7.19 -12.92 -6.07
C ILE A 92 6.83 -11.42 -6.18
N ARG A 93 7.62 -10.56 -5.52
CA ARG A 93 7.38 -9.10 -5.53
C ARG A 93 7.41 -8.54 -6.95
N GLU A 94 8.38 -8.97 -7.76
CA GLU A 94 8.51 -8.49 -9.14
C GLU A 94 7.34 -8.99 -9.99
N THR A 95 6.93 -10.26 -9.81
CA THR A 95 5.74 -10.80 -10.47
C THR A 95 4.48 -10.00 -10.14
N PHE A 96 4.31 -9.57 -8.89
CA PHE A 96 3.16 -8.77 -8.47
C PHE A 96 3.19 -7.36 -9.08
N ILE A 97 4.37 -6.74 -9.15
CA ILE A 97 4.57 -5.46 -9.83
C ILE A 97 4.19 -5.57 -11.31
N ILE A 98 4.75 -6.56 -12.03
CA ILE A 98 4.46 -6.78 -13.46
C ILE A 98 2.96 -7.00 -13.69
N LYS A 99 2.30 -7.84 -12.89
CA LYS A 99 0.84 -8.08 -12.98
C LYS A 99 0.00 -6.85 -12.64
N SER A 100 0.53 -5.92 -11.84
CA SER A 100 -0.16 -4.66 -11.54
C SER A 100 -0.01 -3.70 -12.71
N PHE A 101 1.18 -3.61 -13.30
CA PHE A 101 1.41 -2.85 -14.54
C PHE A 101 0.53 -3.33 -15.70
N SER A 102 0.32 -4.64 -15.86
CA SER A 102 -0.54 -5.17 -16.92
C SER A 102 -2.03 -4.85 -16.74
N LYS A 103 -2.45 -4.32 -15.57
CA LYS A 103 -3.84 -3.94 -15.27
C LYS A 103 -4.09 -2.43 -15.36
N ILE A 104 -3.06 -1.62 -15.64
CA ILE A 104 -3.18 -0.16 -15.68
C ILE A 104 -2.90 0.41 -17.06
N ASN A 105 -3.53 1.55 -17.35
CA ASN A 105 -3.09 2.44 -18.41
C ASN A 105 -2.31 3.59 -17.76
N ILE A 106 -0.98 3.59 -17.94
CA ILE A 106 -0.05 4.52 -17.26
C ILE A 106 -0.43 5.98 -17.52
N ASN A 107 -0.89 6.31 -18.72
CA ASN A 107 -1.21 7.67 -19.13
C ASN A 107 -2.42 8.27 -18.41
N LYS A 108 -3.14 7.50 -17.59
CA LYS A 108 -4.26 7.99 -16.78
C LYS A 108 -3.85 8.53 -15.40
N TYR A 109 -2.63 8.25 -14.96
CA TYR A 109 -2.18 8.59 -13.60
C TYR A 109 -1.21 9.77 -13.63
N PHE A 110 -1.32 10.63 -12.61
CA PHE A 110 -0.46 11.78 -12.41
C PHE A 110 -0.40 12.73 -13.62
N LEU A 111 -1.56 13.02 -14.22
CA LEU A 111 -1.68 13.86 -15.44
C LEU A 111 -0.98 15.22 -15.32
N LYS A 112 -0.89 15.78 -14.11
CA LYS A 112 -0.22 17.06 -13.85
C LYS A 112 1.27 17.06 -14.16
N ILE A 113 1.91 15.89 -14.17
CA ILE A 113 3.33 15.71 -14.54
C ILE A 113 3.48 15.02 -15.90
N SER A 114 2.43 14.92 -16.72
CA SER A 114 2.55 14.30 -18.05
C SER A 114 3.57 15.03 -18.93
N ASN A 115 3.67 16.36 -18.77
CA ASN A 115 4.63 17.17 -19.52
C ASN A 115 6.05 17.08 -18.96
N HIS A 116 6.20 16.66 -17.69
CA HIS A 116 7.50 16.39 -17.07
C HIS A 116 8.25 15.25 -17.77
N ILE A 117 7.52 14.35 -18.44
CA ILE A 117 8.08 13.24 -19.22
C ILE A 117 8.98 13.77 -20.36
N TYR A 118 8.66 14.93 -20.94
CA TYR A 118 9.45 15.51 -22.05
C TYR A 118 10.82 16.04 -21.61
N ASN A 119 11.00 16.33 -20.31
CA ASN A 119 12.24 16.84 -19.75
C ASN A 119 13.10 15.73 -19.12
N GLN A 120 12.72 14.46 -19.32
CA GLN A 120 13.38 13.32 -18.71
C GLN A 120 14.17 12.51 -19.73
N ASP A 121 15.18 11.81 -19.22
CA ASP A 121 15.89 10.82 -20.01
C ASP A 121 14.92 9.68 -20.39
N PRO A 122 14.92 9.22 -21.66
CA PRO A 122 13.98 8.19 -22.14
C PRO A 122 14.02 6.88 -21.35
N ILE A 123 15.15 6.56 -20.72
CA ILE A 123 15.34 5.35 -19.90
C ILE A 123 14.89 5.62 -18.45
N ASN A 124 15.07 6.84 -17.96
CA ASN A 124 14.69 7.26 -16.60
C ASN A 124 13.37 8.03 -16.55
N ASN A 125 12.30 7.38 -17.00
CA ASN A 125 10.95 7.92 -16.89
C ASN A 125 10.47 7.89 -15.42
N HIS A 126 10.42 9.06 -14.78
CA HIS A 126 10.01 9.23 -13.39
C HIS A 126 8.55 8.80 -13.15
N LEU A 127 7.64 8.93 -14.13
CA LEU A 127 6.25 8.47 -13.94
C LEU A 127 6.21 6.94 -13.76
N ILE A 128 6.92 6.21 -14.62
CA ILE A 128 7.03 4.75 -14.52
C ILE A 128 7.70 4.35 -13.21
N GLN A 129 8.80 5.03 -12.85
CA GLN A 129 9.50 4.79 -11.58
C GLN A 129 8.60 5.05 -10.36
N LEU A 130 7.85 6.16 -10.37
CA LEU A 130 6.94 6.53 -9.30
C LEU A 130 5.83 5.48 -9.10
N ILE A 131 5.18 5.05 -10.18
CA ILE A 131 4.14 4.00 -10.13
C ILE A 131 4.74 2.67 -9.65
N ARG A 132 5.94 2.32 -10.14
CA ARG A 132 6.67 1.12 -9.71
C ARG A 132 6.99 1.17 -8.22
N ASP A 133 7.42 2.32 -7.70
CA ASP A 133 7.74 2.53 -6.30
C ASP A 133 6.51 2.49 -5.40
N ILE A 134 5.35 2.98 -5.86
CA ILE A 134 4.05 2.82 -5.20
C ILE A 134 3.73 1.33 -5.04
N PHE A 135 3.75 0.57 -6.13
CA PHE A 135 3.48 -0.87 -6.08
C PHE A 135 4.45 -1.61 -5.19
N LYS A 136 5.76 -1.36 -5.35
CA LYS A 136 6.81 -1.98 -4.55
C LYS A 136 6.61 -1.73 -3.05
N THR A 137 6.34 -0.49 -2.67
CA THR A 137 6.12 -0.10 -1.27
C THR A 137 4.85 -0.75 -0.71
N TYR A 138 3.76 -0.74 -1.48
CA TYR A 138 2.51 -1.37 -1.09
C TYR A 138 2.67 -2.88 -0.86
N PHE A 139 3.27 -3.60 -1.82
CA PHE A 139 3.48 -5.04 -1.70
C PHE A 139 4.42 -5.41 -0.55
N ASN A 140 5.46 -4.61 -0.30
CA ASN A 140 6.32 -4.83 0.87
C ASN A 140 5.52 -4.78 2.18
N ILE A 141 4.65 -3.78 2.35
CA ILE A 141 3.79 -3.65 3.53
C ILE A 141 2.84 -4.84 3.64
N ARG A 142 2.15 -5.22 2.55
CA ARG A 142 1.16 -6.31 2.56
C ARG A 142 1.77 -7.68 2.79
N ILE A 143 2.87 -8.00 2.13
CA ILE A 143 3.59 -9.27 2.31
C ILE A 143 4.11 -9.37 3.74
N HIS A 144 4.72 -8.30 4.27
CA HIS A 144 5.19 -8.28 5.66
C HIS A 144 4.03 -8.51 6.64
N HIS A 145 2.90 -7.80 6.47
CA HIS A 145 1.72 -7.98 7.31
C HIS A 145 1.17 -9.42 7.23
N PHE A 146 1.06 -9.99 6.03
CA PHE A 146 0.58 -11.35 5.82
C PHE A 146 1.49 -12.38 6.50
N ASN A 147 2.81 -12.25 6.34
CA ASN A 147 3.77 -13.15 6.98
C ASN A 147 3.77 -12.99 8.49
N SER A 148 3.73 -11.75 8.99
CA SER A 148 3.63 -11.46 10.43
C SER A 148 2.38 -12.09 11.05
N SER A 149 1.25 -12.05 10.34
CA SER A 149 0.00 -12.63 10.81
C SER A 149 0.05 -14.16 10.90
N ARG A 150 0.94 -14.82 10.13
CA ARG A 150 1.13 -16.27 10.14
C ARG A 150 2.23 -16.73 11.08
N SER A 151 3.28 -15.93 11.26
CA SER A 151 4.42 -16.25 12.12
C SER A 151 4.20 -15.88 13.58
N GLN A 152 3.26 -14.98 13.88
CA GLN A 152 2.97 -14.61 15.26
C GLN A 152 2.41 -15.81 16.04
N PRO A 153 2.94 -16.09 17.23
CA PRO A 153 2.39 -17.12 18.09
C PRO A 153 0.95 -16.75 18.46
N LYS A 154 0.05 -17.76 18.44
CA LYS A 154 -1.37 -17.58 18.77
C LYS A 154 -1.59 -16.97 20.16
N GLU A 155 -0.65 -17.19 21.07
CA GLU A 155 -0.64 -16.60 22.40
C GLU A 155 0.43 -15.53 22.51
N ARG A 156 0.11 -14.44 23.23
CA ARG A 156 1.11 -13.44 23.61
C ARG A 156 2.02 -14.04 24.68
N ILE A 157 3.06 -14.72 24.24
CA ILE A 157 4.10 -15.34 25.07
C ILE A 157 4.55 -14.39 26.19
N ARG A 158 4.84 -13.12 25.86
CA ARG A 158 5.21 -12.10 26.85
C ARG A 158 4.12 -11.84 27.88
N SER A 159 2.85 -11.69 27.47
CA SER A 159 1.75 -11.44 28.41
C SER A 159 1.49 -12.65 29.31
N HIS A 160 1.66 -13.87 28.79
CA HIS A 160 1.52 -15.10 29.55
C HIS A 160 2.62 -15.21 30.62
N PHE A 161 3.89 -15.05 30.23
CA PHE A 161 5.00 -15.10 31.18
C PHE A 161 5.02 -13.93 32.16
N THR A 162 4.63 -12.72 31.75
CA THR A 162 4.48 -11.59 32.68
C THR A 162 3.43 -11.89 33.76
N LYS A 163 2.31 -12.53 33.40
CA LYS A 163 1.33 -13.00 34.39
C LYS A 163 1.91 -14.09 35.29
N LEU A 164 2.56 -15.12 34.73
CA LEU A 164 3.18 -16.19 35.52
C LEU A 164 4.21 -15.66 36.52
N VAL A 165 5.02 -14.66 36.14
CA VAL A 165 5.98 -14.02 37.05
C VAL A 165 5.27 -13.21 38.14
N HIS A 166 4.26 -12.40 37.78
CA HIS A 166 3.54 -11.58 38.75
C HIS A 166 2.72 -12.40 39.76
N PHE A 167 2.13 -13.50 39.34
CA PHE A 167 1.33 -14.38 40.18
C PHE A 167 2.13 -15.54 40.79
N ARG A 168 3.48 -15.53 40.69
CA ARG A 168 4.31 -16.64 41.20
C ARG A 168 4.30 -16.74 42.73
N ASN A 169 4.03 -15.64 43.43
CA ASN A 169 4.11 -15.53 44.89
C ASN A 169 2.76 -15.13 45.53
N GLN A 170 1.64 -15.31 44.82
CA GLN A 170 0.27 -15.23 45.35
C GLN A 170 -0.31 -16.64 45.41
#